data_AF-A0A1B8E8B0-F1
#
_entry.id   AF-A0A1B8E8B0-F1
#
_cell.length_a   1.000
_cell.length_b   1.000
_cell.length_c   1.000
_cell.angle_alpha   90.00
_cell.angle_beta   90.00
_cell.angle_gamma   90.00
#
_symmetry.space_group_name_H-M   'P 1'
#
loop_
_entity.id
_entity.type
_entity.pdbx_description
1 polymer ?
#
loop_
_entity_poly.entity_id
_entity_poly.type
_entity_poly.pdbx_seq_one_letter_code
_entity_poly.pdbx_strand_id
1 'polypeptide(L)'
;MASNPPGKCCTVGVKHQGDQTGTHTTIDNGSLDVYIAKPADPKAGKAILFIPDVMGISQNANLLADQLAANGYYTLIPDIFNKDSLSNPWRPENFNLLEWIQHGMKGDNPHTAPEVDAIVLKALDYLNEQGYKDIAAVGYCFGAKYVVRFMSEEKGTRIKAGFLAHPSFVDEAELEAVKGPVSIAAAETDSIFPVEKRHKSEEILKAAKVPYQINLFSGVSHGFAVRGDPNIPQEKWAKERAFEQAVQWFNFHL
;
A
#
# COMPACT_ATOMS: atom_id res chain seq x y z
N MET A 1 15.11 3.61 11.56
CA MET A 1 14.13 3.39 10.46
C MET A 1 13.91 1.90 10.28
N ALA A 2 12.66 1.45 10.16
CA ALA A 2 12.28 0.04 10.01
C ALA A 2 12.36 -0.44 8.55
N SER A 3 12.63 0.46 7.61
CA SER A 3 13.05 0.17 6.24
C SER A 3 14.05 1.24 5.79
N ASN A 4 14.83 0.99 4.74
CA ASN A 4 15.70 1.98 4.13
C ASN A 4 14.89 2.97 3.26
N PRO A 5 15.50 4.06 2.78
CA PRO A 5 14.90 4.88 1.73
C PRO A 5 14.71 4.04 0.45
N PRO A 6 13.69 4.35 -0.37
CA PRO A 6 13.44 3.67 -1.61
C PRO A 6 14.48 3.96 -2.68
N GLY A 7 14.56 3.05 -3.65
CA GLY A 7 15.59 3.04 -4.70
C GLY A 7 15.02 2.68 -6.06
N LYS A 8 15.91 2.39 -7.03
CA LYS A 8 15.53 2.07 -8.42
C LYS A 8 14.51 0.93 -8.53
N CYS A 9 14.56 -0.05 -7.64
CA CYS A 9 13.62 -1.17 -7.62
C CYS A 9 12.17 -0.75 -7.31
N CYS A 10 11.93 0.44 -6.76
CA CYS A 10 10.58 0.96 -6.55
C CYS A 10 9.87 1.36 -7.85
N THR A 11 10.64 1.65 -8.92
CA THR A 11 10.10 2.24 -10.16
C THR A 11 10.21 1.34 -11.37
N VAL A 12 10.80 0.16 -11.23
CA VAL A 12 10.93 -0.84 -12.31
C VAL A 12 10.00 -2.02 -12.04
N GLY A 13 9.44 -2.59 -13.10
CA GLY A 13 8.69 -3.86 -13.02
C GLY A 13 7.83 -4.12 -14.25
N VAL A 14 6.93 -5.10 -14.16
CA VAL A 14 6.10 -5.58 -15.28
C VAL A 14 4.66 -5.10 -15.16
N LYS A 15 4.11 -4.60 -16.27
CA LYS A 15 2.71 -4.24 -16.41
C LYS A 15 1.87 -5.51 -16.60
N HIS A 16 0.82 -5.70 -15.80
CA HIS A 16 -0.08 -6.85 -15.90
C HIS A 16 -1.23 -6.59 -16.86
N GLN A 17 -1.81 -7.67 -17.38
CA GLN A 17 -2.97 -7.64 -18.27
C GLN A 17 -4.23 -8.08 -17.52
N GLY A 18 -5.38 -7.58 -17.95
CA GLY A 18 -6.69 -7.85 -17.36
C GLY A 18 -7.64 -6.68 -17.57
N ASP A 19 -8.93 -6.96 -17.54
CA ASP A 19 -9.97 -5.93 -17.62
C ASP A 19 -10.14 -5.27 -16.25
N GLN A 20 -10.12 -3.94 -16.24
CA GLN A 20 -10.39 -3.15 -15.05
C GLN A 20 -11.90 -3.04 -14.86
N THR A 21 -12.42 -3.40 -13.69
CA THR A 21 -13.87 -3.43 -13.42
C THR A 21 -14.35 -2.29 -12.52
N GLY A 22 -13.45 -1.69 -11.75
CA GLY A 22 -13.71 -0.48 -10.99
C GLY A 22 -13.77 0.78 -11.85
N THR A 23 -13.93 1.92 -11.18
CA THR A 23 -14.19 3.22 -11.82
C THR A 23 -13.21 4.27 -11.35
N HIS A 24 -12.62 5.00 -12.30
CA HIS A 24 -11.92 6.26 -12.03
C HIS A 24 -12.95 7.37 -11.84
N THR A 25 -12.86 8.08 -10.72
CA THR A 25 -13.75 9.20 -10.37
C THR A 25 -13.04 10.13 -9.41
N THR A 26 -13.72 11.18 -8.98
CA THR A 26 -13.27 12.07 -7.91
C THR A 26 -14.15 11.94 -6.67
N ILE A 27 -13.57 12.14 -5.49
CA ILE A 27 -14.25 12.35 -4.20
C ILE A 27 -13.89 13.73 -3.62
N ASP A 28 -14.29 14.01 -2.38
CA ASP A 28 -14.00 15.27 -1.68
C ASP A 28 -14.31 16.51 -2.55
N ASN A 29 -15.58 16.60 -2.98
CA ASN A 29 -16.10 17.66 -3.86
C ASN A 29 -15.33 17.84 -5.17
N GLY A 30 -14.74 16.77 -5.70
CA GLY A 30 -14.03 16.80 -6.97
C GLY A 30 -12.52 17.05 -6.84
N SER A 31 -12.00 17.20 -5.62
CA SER A 31 -10.60 17.58 -5.39
C SER A 31 -9.62 16.40 -5.30
N LEU A 32 -10.12 15.17 -5.09
CA LEU A 32 -9.27 13.98 -4.95
C LEU A 32 -9.67 12.93 -5.98
N ASP A 33 -8.76 12.63 -6.91
CA ASP A 33 -8.92 11.51 -7.85
C ASP A 33 -8.75 10.17 -7.14
N VAL A 34 -9.60 9.22 -7.52
CA VAL A 34 -9.65 7.89 -6.93
C VAL A 34 -10.00 6.83 -7.95
N TYR A 35 -9.63 5.59 -7.64
CA TYR A 35 -10.19 4.39 -8.25
C TYR A 35 -11.02 3.64 -7.22
N ILE A 36 -12.25 3.29 -7.59
CA ILE A 36 -13.19 2.57 -6.74
C ILE A 36 -13.54 1.23 -7.37
N ALA A 37 -13.22 0.14 -6.68
CA ALA A 37 -13.66 -1.21 -7.03
C ALA A 37 -14.77 -1.65 -6.07
N LYS A 38 -15.94 -1.99 -6.62
CA LYS A 38 -17.14 -2.36 -5.86
C LYS A 38 -17.38 -3.87 -5.93
N PRO A 39 -17.55 -4.57 -4.79
CA PRO A 39 -17.88 -5.99 -4.78
C PRO A 39 -19.31 -6.22 -5.29
N ALA A 40 -19.55 -7.35 -5.96
CA ALA A 40 -20.90 -7.78 -6.32
C ALA A 40 -21.69 -8.26 -5.09
N ASP A 41 -21.01 -8.90 -4.14
CA ASP A 41 -21.55 -9.33 -2.85
C ASP A 41 -20.74 -8.67 -1.71
N PRO A 42 -21.16 -7.48 -1.23
CA PRO A 42 -20.39 -6.70 -0.26
C PRO A 42 -20.41 -7.32 1.14
N LYS A 43 -19.23 -7.41 1.76
CA LYS A 43 -19.11 -7.60 3.20
C LYS A 43 -19.60 -6.32 3.91
N ALA A 44 -20.76 -6.41 4.56
CA ALA A 44 -21.43 -5.26 5.17
C ALA A 44 -20.51 -4.46 6.09
N GLY A 45 -20.46 -3.14 5.91
CA GLY A 45 -19.70 -2.21 6.76
C GLY A 45 -18.17 -2.26 6.61
N LYS A 46 -17.63 -3.16 5.77
CA LYS A 46 -16.19 -3.39 5.60
C LYS A 46 -15.65 -2.80 4.30
N ALA A 47 -14.51 -2.12 4.38
CA ALA A 47 -13.81 -1.58 3.22
C ALA A 47 -12.30 -1.74 3.35
N ILE A 48 -11.61 -1.69 2.22
CA ILE A 48 -10.16 -1.65 2.14
C ILE A 48 -9.74 -0.31 1.54
N LEU A 49 -8.92 0.42 2.28
CA LEU A 49 -8.13 1.51 1.72
C LEU A 49 -6.87 0.92 1.09
N PHE A 50 -6.71 1.08 -0.22
CA PHE A 50 -5.51 0.66 -0.93
C PHE A 50 -4.60 1.87 -1.12
N ILE A 51 -3.47 1.89 -0.40
CA ILE A 51 -2.48 2.94 -0.50
C ILE A 51 -1.38 2.47 -1.47
N PRO A 52 -1.26 3.09 -2.66
CA PRO A 52 -0.44 2.57 -3.73
C PRO A 52 1.07 2.75 -3.47
N ASP A 53 1.86 2.10 -4.32
CA ASP A 53 3.28 2.43 -4.47
C ASP A 53 3.46 3.75 -5.24
N VAL A 54 4.71 4.12 -5.53
CA VAL A 54 5.04 5.37 -6.26
C VAL A 54 4.45 5.47 -7.67
N MET A 55 3.85 4.40 -8.20
CA MET A 55 3.14 4.42 -9.49
C MET A 55 1.68 4.87 -9.35
N GLY A 56 1.21 5.17 -8.14
CA GLY A 56 -0.12 5.70 -7.89
C GLY A 56 -1.23 4.76 -8.37
N ILE A 57 -2.28 5.35 -8.96
CA ILE A 57 -3.42 4.63 -9.56
C ILE A 57 -3.01 4.01 -10.90
N SER A 58 -2.14 3.00 -10.83
CA SER A 58 -1.64 2.26 -11.99
C SER A 58 -2.57 1.10 -12.40
N GLN A 59 -2.40 0.59 -13.62
CA GLN A 59 -3.14 -0.60 -14.07
C GLN A 59 -2.99 -1.79 -13.11
N ASN A 60 -1.79 -2.04 -12.59
CA ASN A 60 -1.59 -3.17 -11.67
C ASN A 60 -2.29 -2.93 -10.33
N ALA A 61 -2.29 -1.69 -9.82
CA ALA A 61 -3.03 -1.32 -8.61
C ALA A 61 -4.54 -1.50 -8.81
N ASN A 62 -5.08 -1.04 -9.93
CA ASN A 62 -6.50 -1.20 -10.28
C ASN A 62 -6.91 -2.68 -10.31
N LEU A 63 -6.11 -3.53 -10.96
CA LEU A 63 -6.36 -4.97 -11.01
C LEU A 63 -6.33 -5.62 -9.62
N LEU A 64 -5.43 -5.18 -8.72
CA LEU A 64 -5.41 -5.68 -7.34
C LEU A 64 -6.63 -5.21 -6.55
N ALA A 65 -7.07 -3.95 -6.72
CA ALA A 65 -8.29 -3.45 -6.10
C ALA A 65 -9.55 -4.18 -6.60
N ASP A 66 -9.62 -4.46 -7.90
CA ASP A 66 -10.69 -5.29 -8.48
C ASP A 66 -10.71 -6.69 -7.86
N GLN A 67 -9.55 -7.31 -7.61
CA GLN A 67 -9.49 -8.62 -6.95
C GLN A 67 -9.89 -8.55 -5.46
N LEU A 68 -9.57 -7.46 -4.75
CA LEU A 68 -10.08 -7.25 -3.38
C LEU A 68 -11.62 -7.11 -3.38
N ALA A 69 -12.17 -6.40 -4.37
CA ALA A 69 -13.62 -6.30 -4.58
C ALA A 69 -14.25 -7.65 -4.95
N ALA A 70 -13.60 -8.48 -5.76
CA ALA A 70 -14.05 -9.84 -6.03
C ALA A 70 -14.11 -10.71 -4.76
N ASN A 71 -13.36 -10.35 -3.70
CA ASN A 71 -13.40 -10.99 -2.39
C ASN A 71 -14.36 -10.32 -1.39
N GLY A 72 -15.26 -9.45 -1.88
CA GLY A 72 -16.34 -8.85 -1.09
C GLY A 72 -15.99 -7.53 -0.41
N TYR A 73 -14.82 -6.94 -0.67
CA TYR A 73 -14.40 -5.69 -0.04
C TYR A 73 -14.58 -4.48 -0.96
N TYR A 74 -15.32 -3.47 -0.51
CA TYR A 74 -15.27 -2.16 -1.18
C TYR A 74 -13.85 -1.61 -1.09
N THR A 75 -13.22 -1.36 -2.24
CA THR A 75 -11.81 -0.97 -2.28
C THR A 75 -11.65 0.41 -2.90
N LEU A 76 -10.94 1.29 -2.21
CA LEU A 76 -10.66 2.66 -2.63
C LEU A 76 -9.15 2.86 -2.77
N ILE A 77 -8.69 3.28 -3.96
CA ILE A 77 -7.33 3.77 -4.18
C ILE A 77 -7.38 5.29 -4.34
N PRO A 78 -6.85 6.10 -3.40
CA PRO A 78 -6.69 7.52 -3.62
C PRO A 78 -5.42 7.84 -4.41
N ASP A 79 -5.46 8.89 -5.22
CA ASP A 79 -4.26 9.48 -5.81
C ASP A 79 -3.49 10.28 -4.74
N ILE A 80 -2.61 9.56 -4.04
CA ILE A 80 -1.78 10.12 -2.97
C ILE A 80 -0.68 11.08 -3.47
N PHE A 81 -0.55 11.27 -4.79
CA PHE A 81 0.47 12.13 -5.39
C PHE A 81 -0.12 13.30 -6.17
N ASN A 82 -1.44 13.54 -6.09
CA ASN A 82 -2.09 14.69 -6.74
C ASN A 82 -1.66 14.85 -8.22
N LYS A 83 -1.86 13.80 -9.02
CA LYS A 83 -1.53 13.67 -10.44
C LYS A 83 -0.05 13.68 -10.79
N ASP A 84 0.82 13.46 -9.81
CA ASP A 84 2.28 13.46 -9.98
C ASP A 84 2.91 12.10 -9.66
N SER A 85 2.13 11.03 -9.71
CA SER A 85 2.64 9.66 -9.61
C SER A 85 3.64 9.35 -10.72
N LEU A 86 4.59 8.46 -10.45
CA LEU A 86 5.52 7.98 -11.46
C LEU A 86 4.80 7.04 -12.44
N SER A 87 5.36 6.86 -13.64
CA SER A 87 4.86 5.88 -14.60
C SER A 87 5.97 4.93 -15.03
N ASN A 88 5.62 3.67 -15.30
CA ASN A 88 6.56 2.67 -15.81
C ASN A 88 6.50 2.63 -17.34
N PRO A 89 7.61 2.74 -18.11
CA PRO A 89 9.01 2.86 -17.68
C PRO A 89 9.54 4.31 -17.58
N TRP A 90 8.66 5.32 -17.48
CA TRP A 90 9.08 6.71 -17.50
C TRP A 90 9.75 7.12 -16.18
N ARG A 91 11.07 7.16 -16.20
CA ARG A 91 11.87 7.95 -15.26
C ARG A 91 12.82 8.84 -16.06
N PRO A 92 12.94 10.13 -15.74
CA PRO A 92 14.00 10.97 -16.29
C PRO A 92 15.38 10.36 -16.03
N GLU A 93 16.33 10.51 -16.97
CA GLU A 93 17.75 10.32 -16.67
C GLU A 93 18.12 11.33 -15.56
N ASN A 94 18.63 10.84 -14.42
CA ASN A 94 18.85 11.59 -13.17
C ASN A 94 17.63 11.78 -12.25
N PHE A 95 16.56 10.99 -12.41
CA PHE A 95 15.47 10.98 -11.44
C PHE A 95 16.00 10.71 -10.01
N ASN A 96 15.76 11.66 -9.11
CA ASN A 96 16.04 11.53 -7.69
C ASN A 96 14.71 11.39 -6.95
N LEU A 97 14.51 10.22 -6.34
CA LEU A 97 13.28 9.91 -5.65
C LEU A 97 13.03 10.78 -4.42
N LEU A 98 14.08 11.17 -3.70
CA LEU A 98 13.95 12.04 -2.53
C LEU A 98 13.57 13.46 -2.95
N GLU A 99 14.18 13.99 -4.01
CA GLU A 99 13.81 15.30 -4.57
C GLU A 99 12.35 15.30 -5.05
N TRP A 100 11.93 14.24 -5.75
CA TRP A 100 10.53 14.09 -6.16
C TRP A 100 9.58 14.04 -4.95
N ILE A 101 9.97 13.38 -3.86
CA ILE A 101 9.14 13.39 -2.64
C ILE A 101 9.07 14.79 -2.02
N GLN A 102 10.18 15.54 -2.01
CA GLN A 102 10.21 16.86 -1.40
C GLN A 102 9.52 17.94 -2.24
N HIS A 103 9.46 17.76 -3.57
CA HIS A 103 9.11 18.86 -4.48
C HIS A 103 8.13 18.47 -5.60
N GLY A 104 7.85 17.18 -5.81
CA GLY A 104 7.14 16.69 -6.99
C GLY A 104 7.97 16.84 -8.27
N MET A 105 7.41 16.47 -9.43
CA MET A 105 8.18 16.58 -10.70
C MET A 105 8.43 18.01 -11.16
N LYS A 106 7.56 18.95 -10.77
CA LYS A 106 7.62 20.35 -11.23
C LYS A 106 8.15 21.32 -10.17
N GLY A 107 8.36 20.86 -8.94
CA GLY A 107 8.85 21.72 -7.86
C GLY A 107 7.76 22.29 -6.93
N ASP A 108 6.48 22.00 -7.20
CA ASP A 108 5.31 22.62 -6.57
C ASP A 108 4.28 21.62 -6.01
N ASN A 109 4.60 20.32 -6.00
CA ASN A 109 3.69 19.27 -5.56
C ASN A 109 4.38 18.26 -4.63
N PRO A 110 4.70 18.65 -3.38
CA PRO A 110 5.40 17.79 -2.43
C PRO A 110 4.57 16.56 -2.04
N HIS A 111 5.25 15.41 -1.91
CA HIS A 111 4.68 14.12 -1.49
C HIS A 111 5.18 13.73 -0.10
N THR A 112 5.35 14.70 0.79
CA THR A 112 5.86 14.44 2.14
C THR A 112 4.75 13.89 3.05
N ALA A 113 5.13 13.45 4.25
CA ALA A 113 4.17 12.79 5.15
C ALA A 113 2.94 13.67 5.48
N PRO A 114 3.06 14.99 5.78
CA PRO A 114 1.91 15.87 5.90
C PRO A 114 0.96 15.90 4.71
N GLU A 115 1.46 16.02 3.47
CA GLU A 115 0.60 16.09 2.29
C GLU A 115 -0.13 14.77 2.02
N VAL A 116 0.60 13.66 2.11
CA VAL A 116 0.01 12.34 1.90
C VAL A 116 -0.94 11.96 3.05
N ASP A 117 -0.62 12.31 4.29
CA ASP A 117 -1.52 12.13 5.43
C ASP A 117 -2.85 12.86 5.20
N ALA A 118 -2.81 14.10 4.69
CA ALA A 118 -4.02 14.85 4.41
C ALA A 118 -4.90 14.16 3.35
N ILE A 119 -4.30 13.57 2.32
CA ILE A 119 -5.02 12.81 1.28
C ILE A 119 -5.60 11.51 1.85
N VAL A 120 -4.81 10.77 2.64
CA VAL A 120 -5.26 9.51 3.27
C VAL A 120 -6.41 9.78 4.24
N LEU A 121 -6.35 10.88 5.00
CA LEU A 121 -7.44 11.28 5.89
C LEU A 121 -8.74 11.53 5.12
N LYS A 122 -8.69 12.28 4.01
CA LYS A 122 -9.86 12.51 3.14
C LYS A 122 -10.45 11.19 2.60
N ALA A 123 -9.60 10.25 2.20
CA ALA A 123 -10.04 8.94 1.72
C ALA A 123 -10.74 8.13 2.84
N LEU A 124 -10.19 8.16 4.06
CA LEU A 124 -10.79 7.51 5.23
C LEU A 124 -12.11 8.18 5.64
N ASP A 125 -12.19 9.51 5.62
CA ASP A 125 -13.40 10.25 5.93
C ASP A 125 -14.50 9.92 4.92
N TYR A 126 -14.19 9.91 3.62
CA TYR A 126 -15.11 9.46 2.58
C TYR A 126 -15.63 8.04 2.83
N LEU A 127 -14.76 7.07 3.15
CA LEU A 127 -15.20 5.71 3.47
C LEU A 127 -16.15 5.67 4.68
N ASN A 128 -15.88 6.48 5.70
CA ASN A 128 -16.73 6.58 6.89
C ASN A 128 -18.10 7.20 6.60
N GLU A 129 -18.15 8.20 5.72
CA GLU A 129 -19.38 8.86 5.23
C GLU A 129 -20.22 7.91 4.37
N GLN A 130 -19.58 7.04 3.58
CA GLN A 130 -20.25 5.97 2.85
C GLN A 130 -20.76 4.83 3.75
N GLY A 131 -20.53 4.90 5.07
CA GLY A 131 -21.02 3.94 6.05
C GLY A 131 -20.08 2.77 6.35
N TYR A 132 -18.86 2.76 5.81
CA TYR A 132 -17.85 1.76 6.15
C TYR A 132 -17.21 2.09 7.50
N LYS A 133 -17.43 1.25 8.51
CA LYS A 133 -16.92 1.43 9.88
C LYS A 133 -15.73 0.51 10.19
N ASP A 134 -15.59 -0.56 9.42
CA ASP A 134 -14.53 -1.55 9.55
C ASP A 134 -13.56 -1.42 8.36
N ILE A 135 -12.64 -0.44 8.46
CA ILE A 135 -11.68 -0.16 7.40
C ILE A 135 -10.36 -0.87 7.70
N ALA A 136 -9.95 -1.78 6.83
CA ALA A 136 -8.56 -2.25 6.75
C ALA A 136 -7.81 -1.49 5.66
N ALA A 137 -6.49 -1.65 5.62
CA ALA A 137 -5.70 -1.07 4.54
C ALA A 137 -4.58 -1.99 4.05
N VAL A 138 -4.35 -1.91 2.74
CA VAL A 138 -3.14 -2.45 2.09
C VAL A 138 -2.21 -1.30 1.74
N GLY A 139 -0.92 -1.49 1.94
CA GLY A 139 0.11 -0.52 1.61
C GLY A 139 1.25 -1.19 0.85
N TYR A 140 1.54 -0.70 -0.34
CA TYR A 140 2.59 -1.25 -1.20
C TYR A 140 3.77 -0.29 -1.30
N CYS A 141 5.00 -0.74 -1.02
CA CYS A 141 6.19 0.12 -1.07
C CYS A 141 6.00 1.39 -0.22
N PHE A 142 5.88 2.56 -0.87
CA PHE A 142 5.67 3.86 -0.26
C PHE A 142 4.38 3.91 0.57
N GLY A 143 3.30 3.29 0.09
CA GLY A 143 2.01 3.26 0.77
C GLY A 143 2.03 2.55 2.12
N ALA A 144 3.01 1.66 2.35
CA ALA A 144 3.12 0.93 3.63
C ALA A 144 3.32 1.86 4.83
N LYS A 145 4.08 2.95 4.66
CA LYS A 145 4.27 3.98 5.70
C LYS A 145 2.93 4.50 6.21
N TYR A 146 2.02 4.81 5.30
CA TYR A 146 0.75 5.45 5.64
C TYR A 146 -0.28 4.47 6.21
N VAL A 147 -0.19 3.18 5.88
CA VAL A 147 -0.95 2.15 6.62
C VAL A 147 -0.51 2.15 8.08
N VAL A 148 0.80 2.06 8.34
CA VAL A 148 1.35 2.05 9.71
C VAL A 148 0.97 3.31 10.48
N ARG A 149 1.13 4.49 9.88
CA ARG A 149 0.80 5.78 10.51
C ARG A 149 -0.66 5.85 10.95
N PHE A 150 -1.60 5.44 10.10
CA PHE A 150 -3.04 5.51 10.39
C PHE A 150 -3.58 4.37 11.27
N MET A 151 -2.72 3.42 11.65
CA MET A 151 -2.99 2.42 12.70
C MET A 151 -2.58 2.90 14.10
N SER A 152 -2.00 4.09 14.23
CA SER A 152 -1.59 4.67 15.51
C SER A 152 -2.72 5.44 16.21
N GLU A 153 -2.62 5.56 17.53
CA GLU A 153 -3.50 6.42 18.35
C GLU A 153 -3.43 7.89 17.94
N GLU A 154 -2.25 8.39 17.54
CA GLU A 154 -2.05 9.78 17.09
C GLU A 154 -2.95 10.11 15.90
N LYS A 155 -3.15 9.14 15.00
CA LYS A 155 -4.02 9.27 13.83
C LYS A 155 -5.44 8.77 14.09
N GLY A 156 -5.79 8.43 15.32
CA GLY A 156 -7.13 8.00 15.74
C GLY A 156 -7.47 6.54 15.41
N THR A 157 -6.46 5.68 15.17
CA THR A 157 -6.63 4.24 14.90
C THR A 157 -7.69 3.95 13.83
N ARG A 158 -7.60 4.69 12.71
CA ARG A 158 -8.62 4.68 11.65
C ARG A 158 -8.57 3.42 10.79
N ILE A 159 -7.47 2.69 10.84
CA ILE A 159 -7.26 1.40 10.16
C ILE A 159 -7.28 0.29 11.22
N LYS A 160 -8.20 -0.66 11.09
CA LYS A 160 -8.37 -1.79 12.02
C LYS A 160 -7.34 -2.90 11.81
N ALA A 161 -6.97 -3.17 10.57
CA ALA A 161 -5.98 -4.18 10.21
C ALA A 161 -5.14 -3.70 9.02
N GLY A 162 -3.83 -3.90 9.09
CA GLY A 162 -2.89 -3.47 8.06
C GLY A 162 -2.22 -4.64 7.36
N PHE A 163 -2.06 -4.52 6.04
CA PHE A 163 -1.19 -5.39 5.25
C PHE A 163 -0.15 -4.55 4.51
N LEU A 164 1.12 -4.90 4.66
CA LEU A 164 2.27 -4.19 4.08
C LEU A 164 2.99 -5.11 3.11
N ALA A 165 3.09 -4.73 1.84
CA ALA A 165 3.88 -5.47 0.87
C ALA A 165 5.14 -4.68 0.51
N HIS A 166 6.30 -5.35 0.67
CA HIS A 166 7.64 -4.81 0.40
C HIS A 166 7.78 -3.35 0.88
N PRO A 167 7.66 -3.09 2.20
CA PRO A 167 7.49 -1.75 2.75
C PRO A 167 8.69 -0.83 2.54
N SER A 168 8.43 0.47 2.40
CA SER A 168 9.43 1.55 2.27
C SER A 168 9.11 2.70 3.23
N PHE A 169 10.14 3.42 3.68
CA PHE A 169 10.04 4.58 4.58
C PHE A 169 9.29 4.38 5.91
N VAL A 170 9.04 3.16 6.35
CA VAL A 170 8.44 2.93 7.68
C VAL A 170 9.49 3.25 8.73
N ASP A 171 9.18 4.17 9.64
CA ASP A 171 10.01 4.47 10.80
C ASP A 171 9.75 3.50 11.95
N GLU A 172 10.76 3.29 12.81
CA GLU A 172 10.62 2.36 13.95
C GLU A 172 9.56 2.87 14.93
N ALA A 173 9.57 4.17 15.24
CA ALA A 173 8.58 4.79 16.11
C ALA A 173 7.15 4.72 15.54
N GLU A 174 6.98 4.82 14.22
CA GLU A 174 5.67 4.64 13.58
C GLU A 174 5.19 3.19 13.75
N LEU A 175 6.07 2.22 13.55
CA LEU A 175 5.75 0.80 13.72
C LEU A 175 5.49 0.42 15.18
N GLU A 176 6.21 1.02 16.13
CA GLU A 176 5.97 0.86 17.58
C GLU A 176 4.61 1.41 18.00
N ALA A 177 4.11 2.44 17.30
CA ALA A 177 2.87 3.12 17.65
C ALA A 177 1.59 2.40 17.16
N VAL A 178 1.71 1.32 16.38
CA VAL A 178 0.54 0.60 15.83
C VAL A 178 -0.30 -0.04 16.94
N LYS A 179 -1.62 0.01 16.79
CA LYS A 179 -2.59 -0.52 17.78
C LYS A 179 -3.45 -1.67 17.27
N GLY A 180 -3.15 -2.19 16.08
CA GLY A 180 -3.93 -3.23 15.43
C GLY A 180 -3.07 -4.30 14.74
N PRO A 181 -3.70 -5.39 14.26
CA PRO A 181 -3.05 -6.48 13.57
C PRO A 181 -2.32 -6.05 12.28
N VAL A 182 -1.03 -6.39 12.16
CA VAL A 182 -0.18 -6.08 10.99
C VAL A 182 0.35 -7.34 10.31
N SER A 183 0.14 -7.47 9.00
CA SER A 183 0.74 -8.53 8.18
C SER A 183 1.74 -7.93 7.19
N ILE A 184 2.92 -8.53 7.05
CA ILE A 184 3.99 -8.07 6.16
C ILE A 184 4.32 -9.17 5.14
N ALA A 185 4.31 -8.83 3.85
CA ALA A 185 4.80 -9.64 2.76
C ALA A 185 6.17 -9.10 2.31
N ALA A 186 7.24 -9.78 2.70
CA ALA A 186 8.62 -9.38 2.45
C ALA A 186 9.23 -10.13 1.27
N ALA A 187 10.04 -9.42 0.47
CA ALA A 187 10.86 -10.03 -0.57
C ALA A 187 12.24 -10.41 -0.01
N GLU A 188 12.79 -11.55 -0.44
CA GLU A 188 14.12 -12.00 -0.05
C GLU A 188 15.21 -11.06 -0.55
N THR A 189 15.14 -10.65 -1.81
CA THR A 189 16.13 -9.77 -2.43
C THR A 189 15.64 -8.32 -2.41
N ASP A 190 15.47 -7.78 -1.21
CA ASP A 190 14.98 -6.40 -0.99
C ASP A 190 16.02 -5.56 -0.26
N SER A 191 16.66 -4.62 -0.96
CA SER A 191 17.61 -3.68 -0.36
C SER A 191 16.93 -2.59 0.48
N ILE A 192 15.61 -2.42 0.35
CA ILE A 192 14.82 -1.44 1.08
C ILE A 192 14.31 -2.04 2.39
N PHE A 193 13.86 -3.29 2.36
CA PHE A 193 13.47 -4.03 3.56
C PHE A 193 14.36 -5.27 3.76
N PRO A 194 15.67 -5.07 4.02
CA PRO A 194 16.63 -6.17 4.15
C PRO A 194 16.39 -6.98 5.43
N VAL A 195 17.12 -8.09 5.58
CA VAL A 195 16.98 -9.03 6.70
C VAL A 195 17.08 -8.35 8.07
N GLU A 196 18.01 -7.42 8.25
CA GLU A 196 18.21 -6.73 9.53
C GLU A 196 16.99 -5.88 9.91
N LYS A 197 16.43 -5.17 8.92
CA LYS A 197 15.24 -4.34 9.08
C LYS A 197 14.00 -5.18 9.32
N ARG A 198 13.88 -6.31 8.63
CA ARG A 198 12.79 -7.27 8.79
C ARG A 198 12.78 -7.92 10.17
N HIS A 199 13.94 -8.36 10.68
CA HIS A 199 14.05 -8.87 12.05
C HIS A 199 13.78 -7.77 13.08
N LYS A 200 14.24 -6.53 12.83
CA LYS A 200 13.93 -5.40 13.70
C LYS A 200 12.41 -5.12 13.77
N SER A 201 11.70 -5.19 12.65
CA SER A 201 10.25 -5.09 12.62
C SER A 201 9.56 -6.20 13.42
N GLU A 202 10.07 -7.43 13.37
CA GLU A 202 9.56 -8.54 14.19
C GLU A 202 9.71 -8.23 15.69
N GLU A 203 10.88 -7.75 16.13
CA GLU A 203 11.12 -7.34 17.51
C GLU A 203 10.14 -6.26 17.97
N ILE A 204 9.95 -5.23 17.13
CA ILE A 204 9.06 -4.10 17.40
C ILE A 204 7.60 -4.57 17.53
N LEU A 205 7.10 -5.33 16.56
CA LEU A 205 5.71 -5.80 16.55
C LEU A 205 5.43 -6.73 17.74
N LYS A 206 6.40 -7.57 18.10
CA LYS A 206 6.33 -8.40 19.31
C LYS A 206 6.27 -7.54 20.57
N ALA A 207 7.08 -6.49 20.67
CA ALA A 207 7.07 -5.58 21.81
C ALA A 207 5.80 -4.73 21.90
N ALA A 208 5.22 -4.35 20.76
CA ALA A 208 3.94 -3.65 20.65
C ALA A 208 2.73 -4.51 21.08
N LYS A 209 2.92 -5.83 21.19
CA LYS A 209 1.89 -6.81 21.60
C LYS A 209 0.64 -6.78 20.72
N VAL A 210 0.81 -6.45 19.44
CA VAL A 210 -0.24 -6.59 18.43
C VAL A 210 -0.11 -7.95 17.73
N PRO A 211 -1.21 -8.55 17.22
CA PRO A 211 -1.08 -9.70 16.33
C PRO A 211 -0.27 -9.32 15.10
N TYR A 212 0.69 -10.16 14.70
CA TYR A 212 1.46 -9.92 13.49
C TYR A 212 1.77 -11.18 12.72
N GLN A 213 1.96 -11.02 11.41
CA GLN A 213 2.44 -12.06 10.50
C GLN A 213 3.52 -11.46 9.61
N ILE A 214 4.63 -12.17 9.41
CA ILE A 214 5.66 -11.78 8.43
C ILE A 214 5.97 -13.00 7.58
N ASN A 215 5.70 -12.92 6.28
CA ASN A 215 6.07 -13.94 5.32
C ASN A 215 7.24 -13.45 4.47
N LEU A 216 8.26 -14.29 4.31
CA LEU A 216 9.36 -14.06 3.38
C LEU A 216 9.13 -14.86 2.09
N PHE A 217 9.14 -14.18 0.96
CA PHE A 217 9.05 -14.78 -0.36
C PHE A 217 10.44 -14.84 -0.99
N SER A 218 10.93 -16.05 -1.27
CA SER A 218 12.23 -16.28 -1.90
C SER A 218 12.20 -16.02 -3.40
N GLY A 219 13.36 -15.68 -3.96
CA GLY A 219 13.54 -15.50 -5.41
C GLY A 219 12.82 -14.29 -5.99
N VAL A 220 12.37 -13.35 -5.14
CA VAL A 220 11.71 -12.11 -5.57
C VAL A 220 12.38 -10.89 -4.95
N SER A 221 12.19 -9.74 -5.60
CA SER A 221 12.74 -8.46 -5.17
C SER A 221 11.64 -7.48 -4.75
N HIS A 222 12.06 -6.31 -4.30
CA HIS A 222 11.16 -5.20 -4.02
C HIS A 222 10.15 -4.96 -5.16
N GLY A 223 8.89 -4.73 -4.83
CA GLY A 223 7.81 -4.54 -5.81
C GLY A 223 7.13 -5.81 -6.32
N PHE A 224 7.57 -7.01 -5.93
CA PHE A 224 7.05 -8.27 -6.46
C PHE A 224 5.51 -8.40 -6.38
N ALA A 225 4.91 -7.90 -5.29
CA ALA A 225 3.48 -8.03 -5.05
C ALA A 225 2.61 -7.16 -5.97
N VAL A 226 3.19 -6.13 -6.60
CA VAL A 226 2.50 -5.27 -7.58
C VAL A 226 3.01 -5.49 -8.99
N ARG A 227 4.32 -5.66 -9.17
CA ARG A 227 5.00 -5.58 -10.46
C ARG A 227 5.84 -6.80 -10.83
N GLY A 228 5.75 -7.90 -10.08
CA GLY A 228 6.43 -9.16 -10.45
C GLY A 228 5.98 -9.64 -11.82
N ASP A 229 6.88 -10.25 -12.59
CA ASP A 229 6.60 -10.75 -13.93
C ASP A 229 5.73 -12.02 -13.86
N PRO A 230 4.48 -12.01 -14.36
CA PRO A 230 3.62 -13.18 -14.34
C PRO A 230 4.13 -14.33 -15.23
N ASN A 231 5.09 -14.08 -16.12
CA ASN A 231 5.71 -15.11 -16.96
C ASN A 231 6.86 -15.84 -16.25
N ILE A 232 7.35 -15.31 -15.13
CA ILE A 232 8.34 -15.97 -14.27
C ILE A 232 7.57 -16.73 -13.18
N PRO A 233 7.60 -18.08 -13.16
CA PRO A 233 6.76 -18.87 -12.25
C PRO A 233 6.90 -18.50 -10.78
N GLN A 234 8.13 -18.22 -10.33
CA GLN A 234 8.41 -17.84 -8.93
C GLN A 234 7.81 -16.49 -8.58
N GLU A 235 7.94 -15.48 -9.45
CA GLU A 235 7.40 -14.14 -9.22
C GLU A 235 5.87 -14.14 -9.25
N LYS A 236 5.28 -14.88 -10.20
CA LYS A 236 3.83 -15.11 -10.26
C LYS A 236 3.31 -15.72 -8.96
N TRP A 237 3.92 -16.82 -8.52
CA TRP A 237 3.51 -17.53 -7.30
C TRP A 237 3.60 -16.61 -6.09
N ALA A 238 4.74 -15.94 -5.89
CA ALA A 238 4.94 -15.05 -4.75
C ALA A 238 3.94 -13.89 -4.73
N LYS A 239 3.67 -13.28 -5.89
CA LYS A 239 2.66 -12.22 -6.02
C LYS A 239 1.27 -12.72 -5.61
N GLU A 240 0.85 -13.86 -6.15
CA GLU A 240 -0.47 -14.43 -5.86
C GLU A 240 -0.59 -14.80 -4.38
N ARG A 241 0.46 -15.37 -3.77
CA ARG A 241 0.48 -15.70 -2.34
C ARG A 241 0.48 -14.45 -1.45
N ALA A 242 1.17 -13.38 -1.82
CA ALA A 242 1.12 -12.12 -1.09
C ALA A 242 -0.29 -11.50 -1.12
N PHE A 243 -0.98 -11.59 -2.26
CA PHE A 243 -2.38 -11.17 -2.35
C PHE A 243 -3.30 -12.04 -1.47
N GLU A 244 -3.16 -13.37 -1.54
CA GLU A 244 -3.93 -14.30 -0.68
C GLU A 244 -3.68 -14.04 0.81
N GLN A 245 -2.43 -13.75 1.20
CA GLN A 245 -2.08 -13.36 2.56
C GLN A 245 -2.88 -12.14 3.02
N ALA A 246 -2.99 -11.09 2.20
CA ALA A 246 -3.79 -9.90 2.53
C ALA A 246 -5.28 -10.26 2.72
N VAL A 247 -5.86 -11.01 1.79
CA VAL A 247 -7.28 -11.41 1.86
C VAL A 247 -7.56 -12.26 3.09
N GLN A 248 -6.71 -13.25 3.37
CA GLN A 248 -6.87 -14.11 4.55
C GLN A 248 -6.70 -13.32 5.86
N TRP A 249 -5.75 -12.39 5.90
CA TRP A 249 -5.55 -11.50 7.04
C TRP A 249 -6.80 -10.67 7.35
N PHE A 250 -7.40 -10.07 6.32
CA PHE A 250 -8.60 -9.26 6.49
C PHE A 250 -9.86 -10.09 6.76
N ASN A 251 -9.98 -11.29 6.19
CA ASN A 251 -11.10 -12.18 6.51
C ASN A 251 -11.11 -12.59 8.00
N PHE A 252 -9.94 -12.63 8.64
CA PHE A 252 -9.82 -12.98 10.05
C PHE A 252 -9.97 -11.76 10.98
N HIS A 253 -9.42 -10.60 10.59
CA HIS A 253 -9.34 -9.42 11.46
C HIS A 253 -10.40 -8.34 11.24
N LEU A 254 -11.16 -8.38 10.15
CA LEU A 254 -12.36 -7.57 9.93
C LEU A 254 -13.60 -8.41 10.11
#